data_AF-A0AAD5QTR7-F1
#
_entry.id   AF-A0AAD5QTR7-F1
#
_cell.length_a   1.000
_cell.length_b   1.000
_cell.length_c   1.000
_cell.angle_alpha   90.00
_cell.angle_beta   90.00
_cell.angle_gamma   90.00
#
_symmetry.space_group_name_H-M   'P 1'
#
loop_
_entity.id
_entity.type
_entity.pdbx_description
1 polymer ?
#
loop_
_entity_poly.entity_id
_entity_poly.type
_entity_poly.pdbx_seq_one_letter_code
_entity_poly.pdbx_strand_id
1 'polypeptide(L)'
;MGWGVKNITFLDNSTVSYSNPVRQSLSEFEDARRSRSKAETAATALQRIYPCIEANAVCLTVPMPGHTISESEEDALERDITVIDELVANHEVVFLALDSREARWLPTVLATKHGKMAFSVALGFDNYVVIRHGVKSHEKGVKSGFEHLSAQEGTVIPYSDLACYFCSDVTAPGNSTIDRTLDQQCTVSRAGLSMIASGIAVEMLASVLQYHDPLAAPANIGDRTILRPYWVRLPHQVRGYLSRFSQMTPCVRRFEKCVACGCTVVHEYVTRGAEFVKEVMNCPSYLEKLTGLDLLQASIDDVHVEFSDDNESIMSL
;
A
#
# COMPACT_ATOMS: atom_id res chain seq x y z
N MET A 1 13.29 9.84 -10.74
CA MET A 1 14.27 10.57 -11.57
C MET A 1 15.41 11.19 -10.77
N GLY A 2 15.16 12.09 -9.80
CA GLY A 2 16.23 12.81 -9.08
C GLY A 2 17.28 11.91 -8.41
N TRP A 3 16.87 10.72 -7.93
CA TRP A 3 17.76 9.69 -7.39
C TRP A 3 18.48 8.82 -8.45
N GLY A 4 18.34 9.11 -9.75
CA GLY A 4 18.99 8.36 -10.83
C GLY A 4 18.25 7.11 -11.32
N VAL A 5 17.00 6.88 -10.90
CA VAL A 5 16.15 5.80 -11.44
C VAL A 5 15.97 5.98 -12.95
N LYS A 6 16.30 4.93 -13.72
CA LYS A 6 16.32 4.94 -15.19
C LYS A 6 15.09 4.31 -15.84
N ASN A 7 14.51 3.27 -15.25
CA ASN A 7 13.34 2.58 -15.78
C ASN A 7 12.11 2.89 -14.92
N ILE A 8 11.05 3.42 -15.53
CA ILE A 8 9.77 3.73 -14.87
C ILE A 8 8.63 3.33 -15.80
N THR A 9 7.74 2.46 -15.31
CA THR A 9 6.52 2.10 -16.04
C THR A 9 5.29 2.66 -15.32
N PHE A 10 4.45 3.40 -16.04
CA PHE A 10 3.17 3.90 -15.54
C PHE A 10 2.04 2.95 -15.95
N LEU A 11 1.14 2.64 -15.01
CA LEU A 11 -0.09 1.89 -15.26
C LEU A 11 -1.29 2.76 -14.84
N ASP A 12 -2.09 3.18 -15.82
CA ASP A 12 -3.30 3.99 -15.61
C ASP A 12 -4.20 3.88 -16.87
N ASN A 13 -5.50 3.64 -16.70
CA ASN A 13 -6.46 3.57 -17.81
C ASN A 13 -7.25 4.87 -18.06
N SER A 14 -7.04 5.89 -17.24
CA SER A 14 -7.81 7.12 -17.31
C SER A 14 -7.17 8.16 -18.23
N THR A 15 -7.98 9.13 -18.64
CA THR A 15 -7.54 10.26 -19.47
C THR A 15 -7.31 11.51 -18.63
N VAL A 16 -6.44 12.41 -19.10
CA VAL A 16 -6.21 13.71 -18.49
C VAL A 16 -7.50 14.55 -18.59
N SER A 17 -8.00 15.01 -17.44
CA SER A 17 -9.13 15.94 -17.31
C SER A 17 -8.65 17.37 -17.10
N TYR A 18 -9.49 18.38 -17.37
CA TYR A 18 -9.14 19.80 -17.22
C TYR A 18 -8.68 20.20 -15.81
N SER A 19 -9.11 19.49 -14.77
CA SER A 19 -8.70 19.72 -13.38
C SER A 19 -7.34 19.09 -13.01
N ASN A 20 -6.78 18.24 -13.87
CA ASN A 20 -5.57 17.49 -13.57
C ASN A 20 -4.27 18.31 -13.68
N PRO A 21 -4.02 19.14 -14.71
CA PRO A 21 -2.73 19.81 -14.89
C PRO A 21 -2.26 20.66 -13.70
N VAL A 22 -3.19 21.21 -12.93
CA VAL A 22 -2.87 22.02 -11.73
C VAL A 22 -2.51 21.18 -10.48
N ARG A 23 -2.67 19.85 -10.54
CA ARG A 23 -2.43 18.90 -9.43
C ARG A 23 -1.50 17.75 -9.81
N GLN A 24 -1.41 17.42 -11.10
CA GLN A 24 -0.63 16.32 -11.66
C GLN A 24 0.49 16.90 -12.54
N SER A 25 1.69 17.00 -11.97
CA SER A 25 2.83 17.76 -12.52
C SER A 25 3.41 17.24 -13.84
N LEU A 26 2.88 16.15 -14.39
CA LEU A 26 3.31 15.56 -15.66
C LEU A 26 2.31 15.76 -16.80
N SER A 27 1.22 16.49 -16.56
CA SER A 27 0.17 16.76 -17.55
C SER A 27 0.01 18.26 -17.77
N GLU A 28 -0.30 18.66 -19.00
CA GLU A 28 -0.55 20.05 -19.39
C GLU A 28 -1.99 20.26 -19.85
N PHE A 29 -2.39 21.53 -19.98
CA PHE A 29 -3.73 21.91 -20.47
C PHE A 29 -4.06 21.28 -21.84
N GLU A 30 -3.06 21.18 -22.72
CA GLU A 30 -3.23 20.60 -24.05
C GLU A 30 -3.54 19.10 -23.99
N ASP A 31 -2.98 18.37 -23.01
CA ASP A 31 -3.27 16.95 -22.81
C ASP A 31 -4.71 16.74 -22.37
N ALA A 32 -5.21 17.62 -21.50
CA ALA A 32 -6.62 17.63 -21.10
C ALA A 32 -7.56 17.95 -22.27
N ARG A 33 -7.20 18.95 -23.10
CA ARG A 33 -7.98 19.34 -24.27
C ARG A 33 -8.15 18.20 -25.28
N ARG A 34 -7.14 17.32 -25.39
CA ARG A 34 -7.13 16.16 -26.29
C ARG A 34 -7.58 14.86 -25.63
N SER A 35 -7.93 14.88 -24.34
CA SER A 35 -8.28 13.68 -23.56
C SER A 35 -7.23 12.57 -23.70
N ARG A 36 -5.93 12.93 -23.63
CA ARG A 36 -4.84 11.95 -23.74
C ARG A 36 -4.84 10.99 -22.55
N SER A 37 -4.34 9.77 -22.77
CA SER A 37 -4.07 8.80 -21.71
C SER A 37 -3.12 9.37 -20.67
N LYS A 38 -3.42 9.20 -19.38
CA LYS A 38 -2.53 9.65 -18.30
C LYS A 38 -1.20 8.93 -18.29
N ALA A 39 -1.20 7.61 -18.47
CA ALA A 39 0.03 6.80 -18.46
C ALA A 39 0.98 7.25 -19.57
N GLU A 40 0.48 7.39 -20.80
CA GLU A 40 1.27 7.83 -21.96
C GLU A 40 1.77 9.26 -21.82
N THR A 41 0.91 10.16 -21.31
CA THR A 41 1.26 11.56 -21.05
C THR A 41 2.40 11.63 -20.03
N ALA A 42 2.31 10.87 -18.94
CA ALA A 42 3.34 10.82 -17.90
C ALA A 42 4.67 10.30 -18.45
N ALA A 43 4.67 9.19 -19.19
CA ALA A 43 5.88 8.62 -19.79
C ALA A 43 6.55 9.61 -20.77
N THR A 44 5.76 10.23 -21.64
CA THR A 44 6.23 11.24 -22.60
C THR A 44 6.81 12.46 -21.88
N ALA A 45 6.16 12.91 -20.81
CA ALA A 45 6.65 14.03 -20.01
C ALA A 45 8.00 13.71 -19.34
N LEU A 46 8.19 12.49 -18.83
CA LEU A 46 9.49 12.08 -18.27
C LEU A 46 10.59 12.08 -19.34
N GLN A 47 10.33 11.51 -20.52
CA GLN A 47 11.29 11.49 -21.63
C GLN A 47 11.65 12.90 -22.12
N ARG A 48 10.69 13.82 -22.11
CA ARG A 48 10.94 15.24 -22.42
C ARG A 48 11.83 15.92 -21.37
N ILE A 49 11.68 15.57 -20.09
CA ILE A 49 12.51 16.12 -19.00
C ILE A 49 13.92 15.52 -19.03
N TYR A 50 14.04 14.21 -19.22
CA TYR A 50 15.31 13.49 -19.24
C TYR A 50 15.28 12.41 -20.35
N PRO A 51 15.80 12.70 -21.56
CA PRO A 51 15.67 11.80 -22.72
C PRO A 51 16.28 10.41 -22.58
N CYS A 52 17.21 10.22 -21.64
CA CYS A 52 17.84 8.93 -21.38
C CYS A 52 17.04 8.06 -20.39
N ILE A 53 15.85 8.47 -19.99
CA ILE A 53 14.95 7.64 -19.17
C ILE A 53 14.21 6.63 -20.04
N GLU A 54 14.14 5.40 -19.57
CA GLU A 54 13.27 4.37 -20.10
C GLU A 54 11.91 4.49 -19.40
N ALA A 55 11.03 5.34 -19.94
CA ALA A 55 9.67 5.50 -19.44
C ALA A 55 8.66 4.76 -20.33
N ASN A 56 7.90 3.84 -19.75
CA ASN A 56 6.88 3.06 -20.44
C ASN A 56 5.49 3.37 -19.88
N ALA A 57 4.45 3.11 -20.67
CA ALA A 57 3.06 3.33 -20.29
C ALA A 57 2.22 2.10 -20.64
N VAL A 58 1.34 1.71 -19.72
CA VAL A 58 0.38 0.63 -19.88
C VAL A 58 -1.01 1.15 -19.53
N CYS A 59 -1.90 1.14 -20.51
CA CYS A 59 -3.30 1.57 -20.35
C CYS A 59 -4.15 0.37 -19.95
N LEU A 60 -4.35 0.21 -18.65
CA LEU A 60 -5.01 -0.97 -18.09
C LEU A 60 -5.71 -0.62 -16.77
N THR A 61 -6.90 -1.16 -16.55
CA THR A 61 -7.64 -0.98 -15.29
C THR A 61 -7.26 -2.08 -14.31
N VAL A 62 -6.83 -1.73 -13.10
CA VAL A 62 -6.56 -2.72 -12.06
C VAL A 62 -7.88 -3.33 -11.58
N PRO A 63 -8.04 -4.67 -11.62
CA PRO A 63 -9.23 -5.33 -11.09
C PRO A 63 -9.45 -5.05 -9.59
N MET A 64 -10.67 -4.68 -9.23
CA MET A 64 -11.03 -4.26 -7.88
C MET A 64 -12.05 -5.21 -7.24
N PRO A 65 -11.83 -5.68 -6.00
CA PRO A 65 -12.87 -6.37 -5.23
C PRO A 65 -14.18 -5.56 -5.23
N GLY A 66 -15.31 -6.24 -5.44
CA GLY A 66 -16.66 -5.66 -5.39
C GLY A 66 -17.16 -5.03 -6.69
N HIS A 67 -16.33 -5.03 -7.73
CA HIS A 67 -16.72 -4.57 -9.07
C HIS A 67 -17.00 -5.78 -9.95
N THR A 68 -18.29 -6.11 -10.11
CA THR A 68 -18.72 -7.24 -10.92
C THR A 68 -18.41 -7.01 -12.39
N ILE A 69 -17.94 -8.05 -13.09
CA ILE A 69 -17.73 -8.04 -14.53
C ILE A 69 -18.79 -8.88 -15.24
N SER A 70 -19.08 -8.53 -16.49
CA SER A 70 -19.94 -9.34 -17.36
C SER A 70 -19.18 -10.54 -17.95
N GLU A 71 -19.91 -11.59 -18.38
CA GLU A 71 -19.30 -12.76 -19.04
C GLU A 71 -18.48 -12.37 -20.29
N SER A 72 -18.89 -11.32 -21.00
CA SER A 72 -18.17 -10.80 -22.17
C SER A 72 -16.82 -10.15 -21.87
N GLU A 73 -16.55 -9.82 -20.60
CA GLU A 73 -15.32 -9.13 -20.17
C GLU A 73 -14.30 -10.08 -19.54
N GLU A 74 -14.62 -11.37 -19.39
CA GLU A 74 -13.78 -12.36 -18.71
C GLU A 74 -12.42 -12.55 -19.39
N ASP A 75 -12.41 -12.76 -20.70
CA ASP A 75 -11.19 -12.93 -21.49
C ASP A 75 -10.31 -11.66 -21.48
N ALA A 76 -10.92 -10.48 -21.31
CA ALA A 76 -10.18 -9.23 -21.15
C ALA A 76 -9.57 -9.13 -19.75
N LEU A 77 -10.35 -9.46 -18.72
CA LEU A 77 -9.89 -9.49 -17.33
C LEU A 77 -8.70 -10.44 -17.14
N GLU A 78 -8.75 -11.65 -17.69
CA GLU A 78 -7.67 -12.63 -17.56
C GLU A 78 -6.37 -12.13 -18.20
N ARG A 79 -6.46 -11.51 -19.39
CA ARG A 79 -5.33 -10.86 -20.04
C ARG A 79 -4.78 -9.72 -19.21
N ASP A 80 -5.66 -8.87 -18.67
CA ASP A 80 -5.25 -7.73 -17.85
C ASP A 80 -4.55 -8.18 -16.56
N ILE A 81 -5.07 -9.21 -15.89
CA ILE A 81 -4.43 -9.82 -14.71
C ILE A 81 -3.04 -10.34 -15.06
N THR A 82 -2.90 -11.02 -16.19
CA THR A 82 -1.60 -11.55 -16.66
C THR A 82 -0.59 -10.43 -16.89
N VAL A 83 -1.01 -9.34 -17.54
CA VAL A 83 -0.16 -8.17 -17.77
C VAL A 83 0.27 -7.53 -16.45
N ILE A 84 -0.63 -7.37 -15.47
CA ILE A 84 -0.26 -6.82 -14.16
C ILE A 84 0.72 -7.74 -13.42
N ASP A 85 0.47 -9.06 -13.45
CA ASP A 85 1.35 -10.06 -12.84
C ASP A 85 2.77 -9.95 -13.40
N GLU A 86 2.90 -9.94 -14.74
CA GLU A 86 4.18 -9.78 -15.43
C GLU A 86 4.86 -8.44 -15.11
N LEU A 87 4.11 -7.34 -15.05
CA LEU A 87 4.67 -6.04 -14.68
C LEU A 87 5.25 -6.06 -13.27
N VAL A 88 4.53 -6.63 -12.30
CA VAL A 88 5.03 -6.76 -10.93
C VAL A 88 6.23 -7.71 -10.87
N ALA A 89 6.21 -8.82 -11.61
CA ALA A 89 7.32 -9.76 -11.66
C ALA A 89 8.60 -9.14 -12.25
N ASN A 90 8.46 -8.29 -13.27
CA ASN A 90 9.59 -7.69 -13.99
C ASN A 90 10.16 -6.41 -13.36
N HIS A 91 9.46 -5.79 -12.40
CA HIS A 91 9.95 -4.63 -11.67
C HIS A 91 10.39 -5.00 -10.25
N GLU A 92 11.35 -4.27 -9.69
CA GLU A 92 11.90 -4.49 -8.36
C GLU A 92 11.11 -3.75 -7.27
N VAL A 93 10.48 -2.63 -7.65
CA VAL A 93 9.72 -1.76 -6.76
C VAL A 93 8.36 -1.42 -7.37
N VAL A 94 7.30 -1.53 -6.58
CA VAL A 94 5.93 -1.21 -6.96
C VAL A 94 5.39 -0.08 -6.07
N PHE A 95 5.06 1.06 -6.65
CA PHE A 95 4.36 2.14 -5.96
C PHE A 95 2.85 2.03 -6.21
N LEU A 96 2.09 1.84 -5.13
CA LEU A 96 0.63 1.74 -5.12
C LEU A 96 0.02 3.11 -4.83
N ALA A 97 0.11 4.00 -5.82
CA ALA A 97 -0.47 5.35 -5.81
C ALA A 97 -1.85 5.37 -6.49
N LEU A 98 -2.72 4.44 -6.07
CA LEU A 98 -4.07 4.27 -6.60
C LEU A 98 -5.07 5.12 -5.83
N ASP A 99 -6.24 5.35 -6.41
CA ASP A 99 -7.27 6.24 -5.88
C ASP A 99 -8.23 5.57 -4.89
N SER A 100 -8.29 4.24 -4.86
CA SER A 100 -9.14 3.48 -3.94
C SER A 100 -8.37 2.42 -3.16
N ARG A 101 -8.96 2.02 -2.03
CA ARG A 101 -8.47 0.90 -1.22
C ARG A 101 -8.50 -0.40 -2.01
N GLU A 102 -9.59 -0.64 -2.73
CA GLU A 102 -9.88 -1.86 -3.48
C GLU A 102 -8.89 -2.07 -4.62
N ALA A 103 -8.51 -1.01 -5.34
CA ALA A 103 -7.51 -1.07 -6.41
C ALA A 103 -6.12 -1.51 -5.93
N ARG A 104 -5.78 -1.28 -4.64
CA ARG A 104 -4.49 -1.72 -4.09
C ARG A 104 -4.44 -3.20 -3.78
N TRP A 105 -5.56 -3.91 -3.81
CA TRP A 105 -5.64 -5.31 -3.38
C TRP A 105 -4.78 -6.23 -4.26
N LEU A 106 -5.09 -6.33 -5.56
CA LEU A 106 -4.40 -7.25 -6.46
C LEU A 106 -2.88 -6.96 -6.54
N PRO A 107 -2.43 -5.69 -6.70
CA PRO A 107 -1.00 -5.39 -6.67
C PRO A 107 -0.31 -5.75 -5.35
N THR A 108 -1.02 -5.68 -4.21
CA THR A 108 -0.47 -6.10 -2.91
C THR A 108 -0.29 -7.62 -2.85
N VAL A 109 -1.25 -8.39 -3.37
CA VAL A 109 -1.16 -9.85 -3.48
C VAL A 109 0.02 -10.24 -4.36
N LEU A 110 0.12 -9.62 -5.55
CA LEU A 110 1.18 -9.88 -6.52
C LEU A 110 2.57 -9.51 -6.01
N ALA A 111 2.73 -8.36 -5.34
CA ALA A 111 3.99 -7.98 -4.74
C ALA A 111 4.41 -8.98 -3.65
N THR A 112 3.45 -9.51 -2.90
CA THR A 112 3.71 -10.54 -1.88
C THR A 112 4.11 -11.87 -2.52
N LYS A 113 3.40 -12.31 -3.58
CA LYS A 113 3.71 -13.51 -4.37
C LYS A 113 5.14 -13.47 -4.90
N HIS A 114 5.54 -12.35 -5.49
CA HIS A 114 6.82 -12.20 -6.20
C HIS A 114 7.98 -11.72 -5.34
N GLY A 115 7.79 -11.49 -4.04
CA GLY A 115 8.87 -11.01 -3.18
C GLY A 115 9.30 -9.56 -3.47
N LYS A 116 8.40 -8.71 -4.00
CA LYS A 116 8.76 -7.36 -4.49
C LYS A 116 8.56 -6.29 -3.44
N MET A 117 9.43 -5.27 -3.45
CA MET A 117 9.24 -4.11 -2.58
C MET A 117 7.99 -3.34 -3.03
N ALA A 118 7.00 -3.22 -2.16
CA ALA A 118 5.78 -2.45 -2.44
C ALA A 118 5.60 -1.29 -1.46
N PHE A 119 5.15 -0.15 -1.98
CA PHE A 119 4.93 1.08 -1.23
C PHE A 119 3.51 1.59 -1.50
N SER A 120 2.62 1.56 -0.51
CA SER A 120 1.33 2.22 -0.62
C SER A 120 1.44 3.69 -0.30
N VAL A 121 0.90 4.52 -1.18
CA VAL A 121 0.77 5.96 -0.98
C VAL A 121 -0.70 6.31 -1.07
N ALA A 122 -1.26 6.81 0.03
CA ALA A 122 -2.68 7.15 0.14
C ALA A 122 -2.83 8.57 0.68
N LEU A 123 -3.82 9.28 0.13
CA LEU A 123 -4.10 10.68 0.45
C LEU A 123 -5.54 10.78 0.96
N GLY A 124 -5.70 11.49 2.07
CA GLY A 124 -6.99 12.00 2.53
C GLY A 124 -7.16 13.47 2.16
N PHE A 125 -8.10 14.14 2.82
CA PHE A 125 -8.32 15.57 2.63
C PHE A 125 -7.15 16.43 3.14
N ASP A 126 -6.75 16.21 4.40
CA ASP A 126 -5.70 16.96 5.09
C ASP A 126 -4.55 16.08 5.63
N ASN A 127 -4.60 14.79 5.36
CA ASN A 127 -3.65 13.79 5.84
C ASN A 127 -3.17 12.88 4.71
N TYR A 128 -2.07 12.17 4.96
CA TYR A 128 -1.53 11.17 4.05
C TYR A 128 -0.93 10.00 4.82
N VAL A 129 -0.80 8.86 4.15
CA VAL A 129 -0.05 7.72 4.65
C VAL A 129 0.84 7.12 3.57
N VAL A 130 2.06 6.79 3.95
CA VAL A 130 3.02 6.04 3.14
C VAL A 130 3.41 4.78 3.91
N ILE A 131 3.24 3.60 3.33
CA ILE A 131 3.53 2.30 3.97
C ILE A 131 4.43 1.49 3.06
N ARG A 132 5.58 1.02 3.55
CA ARG A 132 6.30 -0.07 2.88
C ARG A 132 5.77 -1.41 3.34
N HIS A 133 5.48 -2.29 2.40
CA HIS A 133 4.91 -3.60 2.68
C HIS A 133 6.05 -4.57 3.02
N GLY A 134 5.84 -5.37 4.07
CA GLY A 134 6.71 -6.52 4.33
C GLY A 134 6.39 -7.66 3.37
N VAL A 135 7.40 -8.41 2.94
CA VAL A 135 7.21 -9.60 2.11
C VAL A 135 8.00 -10.77 2.67
N LYS A 136 7.42 -11.98 2.65
CA LYS A 136 8.12 -13.20 3.03
C LYS A 136 8.85 -13.74 1.81
N SER A 137 10.18 -13.85 1.88
CA SER A 137 10.92 -14.57 0.83
C SER A 137 10.69 -16.07 1.01
N HIS A 138 10.17 -16.73 -0.02
CA HIS A 138 9.93 -18.18 -0.02
C HIS A 138 11.22 -19.00 -0.15
N GLU A 139 12.32 -18.40 -0.60
CA GLU A 139 13.51 -19.16 -1.02
C GLU A 139 14.55 -19.42 0.07
N LYS A 140 14.38 -18.92 1.28
CA LYS A 140 15.35 -19.18 2.34
C LYS A 140 14.64 -19.43 3.67
N GLY A 141 14.54 -20.72 4.02
CA GLY A 141 14.57 -21.18 5.42
C GLY A 141 15.90 -20.84 6.11
N VAL A 142 16.46 -19.66 5.85
CA VAL A 142 17.49 -19.06 6.67
C VAL A 142 16.74 -18.60 7.90
N LYS A 143 16.89 -19.37 8.99
CA LYS A 143 16.69 -18.87 10.35
C LYS A 143 17.19 -17.43 10.36
N SER A 144 16.31 -16.48 10.67
CA SER A 144 16.68 -15.08 10.75
C SER A 144 17.98 -15.00 11.54
N GLY A 145 19.06 -14.54 10.91
CA GLY A 145 20.38 -14.37 11.53
C GLY A 145 20.40 -13.25 12.57
N PHE A 146 19.29 -13.08 13.30
CA PHE A 146 19.11 -12.16 14.40
C PHE A 146 19.53 -12.78 15.74
N GLU A 147 20.36 -13.83 15.73
CA GLU A 147 21.00 -14.35 16.96
C GLU A 147 22.03 -13.37 17.56
N HIS A 148 22.26 -12.18 16.98
CA HIS A 148 23.28 -11.25 17.48
C HIS A 148 22.92 -9.75 17.53
N LEU A 149 21.65 -9.38 17.42
CA LEU A 149 21.24 -8.01 17.75
C LEU A 149 20.54 -8.01 19.11
N SER A 150 21.30 -7.62 20.13
CA SER A 150 20.80 -7.16 21.43
C SER A 150 20.03 -5.83 21.29
N ALA A 151 19.13 -5.73 20.31
CA ALA A 151 18.08 -4.72 20.31
C ALA A 151 17.07 -5.20 21.35
N GLN A 152 16.71 -4.34 22.30
CA GLN A 152 15.70 -4.66 23.30
C GLN A 152 14.48 -5.30 22.61
N GLU A 153 14.15 -6.54 22.99
CA GLU A 153 12.99 -7.27 22.49
C GLU A 153 11.78 -6.33 22.47
N GLY A 154 11.18 -6.14 21.29
CA GLY A 154 10.02 -5.26 21.08
C GLY A 154 10.29 -3.92 20.40
N THR A 155 11.55 -3.53 20.19
CA THR A 155 11.89 -2.24 19.53
C THR A 155 12.11 -2.34 18.01
N VAL A 156 12.12 -3.54 17.43
CA VAL A 156 12.38 -3.76 16.00
C VAL A 156 11.40 -4.79 15.44
N ILE A 157 10.83 -4.51 14.26
CA ILE A 157 10.04 -5.46 13.48
C ILE A 157 10.86 -5.87 12.24
N PRO A 158 11.12 -7.17 12.03
CA PRO A 158 11.75 -7.66 10.80
C PRO A 158 10.96 -7.28 9.54
N TYR A 159 11.64 -7.12 8.40
CA TYR A 159 10.99 -6.77 7.13
C TYR A 159 9.85 -7.73 6.75
N SER A 160 10.07 -9.04 6.92
CA SER A 160 9.08 -10.09 6.63
C SER A 160 7.79 -9.93 7.43
N ASP A 161 7.88 -9.30 8.60
CA ASP A 161 6.80 -9.19 9.57
C ASP A 161 6.16 -7.79 9.54
N LEU A 162 6.54 -6.92 8.59
CA LEU A 162 5.87 -5.64 8.41
C LEU A 162 4.50 -5.84 7.79
N ALA A 163 3.50 -5.14 8.34
CA ALA A 163 2.15 -5.12 7.81
C ALA A 163 2.08 -4.47 6.42
N CYS A 164 1.20 -4.97 5.56
CA CYS A 164 0.80 -4.26 4.34
C CYS A 164 -0.26 -3.19 4.66
N TYR A 165 -0.75 -2.51 3.62
CA TYR A 165 -1.88 -1.56 3.71
C TYR A 165 -3.09 -2.18 4.43
N PHE A 166 -3.52 -3.37 4.01
CA PHE A 166 -4.71 -4.05 4.53
C PHE A 166 -4.53 -4.64 5.93
N CYS A 167 -3.31 -4.95 6.36
CA CYS A 167 -3.07 -5.32 7.76
C CYS A 167 -3.30 -4.11 8.68
N SER A 168 -2.82 -2.94 8.25
CA SER A 168 -2.84 -1.73 9.07
C SER A 168 -4.26 -1.24 9.32
N ASP A 169 -5.15 -1.46 8.35
CA ASP A 169 -6.58 -1.13 8.42
C ASP A 169 -7.34 -1.94 9.50
N VAL A 170 -7.03 -3.24 9.65
CA VAL A 170 -7.64 -4.11 10.66
C VAL A 170 -7.08 -3.85 12.07
N THR A 171 -5.85 -3.35 12.17
CA THR A 171 -5.13 -3.20 13.44
C THR A 171 -5.05 -1.77 13.98
N ALA A 172 -5.50 -0.76 13.23
CA ALA A 172 -5.41 0.63 13.67
C ALA A 172 -6.39 0.88 14.84
N PRO A 173 -5.89 1.20 16.05
CA PRO A 173 -6.77 1.61 17.14
C PRO A 173 -7.24 3.05 16.86
N GLY A 174 -8.45 3.19 16.32
CA GLY A 174 -9.05 4.49 16.02
C GLY A 174 -10.46 4.34 15.45
N ASN A 175 -11.31 5.36 15.65
CA ASN A 175 -12.66 5.41 15.08
C ASN A 175 -12.60 5.34 13.54
N SER A 176 -12.77 4.14 12.99
CA SER A 176 -12.72 3.81 11.56
C SER A 176 -13.72 4.60 10.70
N THR A 177 -14.69 5.26 11.32
CA THR A 177 -15.69 6.11 10.66
C THR A 177 -15.19 7.52 10.30
N ILE A 178 -14.18 8.07 11.00
CA ILE A 178 -13.63 9.42 10.73
C ILE A 178 -12.46 9.34 9.73
N ASP A 179 -11.65 8.28 9.80
CA ASP A 179 -10.49 8.07 8.91
C ASP A 179 -10.86 7.54 7.52
N ARG A 180 -12.15 7.28 7.23
CA ARG A 180 -12.66 6.92 5.89
C ARG A 180 -12.38 7.95 4.80
N THR A 181 -11.98 9.18 5.14
CA THR A 181 -11.62 10.18 4.11
C THR A 181 -10.34 9.82 3.35
N LEU A 182 -9.49 8.96 3.92
CA LEU A 182 -8.32 8.41 3.24
C LEU A 182 -8.81 7.52 2.09
N ASP A 183 -8.31 7.76 0.86
CA ASP A 183 -8.70 7.05 -0.37
C ASP A 183 -10.15 7.22 -0.87
N GLN A 184 -10.94 8.14 -0.30
CA GLN A 184 -12.31 8.37 -0.80
C GLN A 184 -12.46 9.65 -1.61
N GLN A 185 -11.49 10.58 -1.58
CA GLN A 185 -11.61 11.91 -2.20
C GLN A 185 -10.28 12.52 -2.67
N CYS A 186 -9.49 11.81 -3.50
CA CYS A 186 -8.17 12.28 -3.94
C CYS A 186 -8.18 13.65 -4.66
N THR A 187 -9.29 14.05 -5.29
CA THR A 187 -9.45 15.34 -5.99
C THR A 187 -9.70 16.53 -5.06
N VAL A 188 -10.13 16.30 -3.83
CA VAL A 188 -10.45 17.36 -2.84
C VAL A 188 -9.30 17.56 -1.84
N SER A 189 -8.21 16.80 -1.97
CA SER A 189 -7.03 16.91 -1.12
C SER A 189 -6.34 18.29 -1.20
N ARG A 190 -5.78 18.74 -0.07
CA ARG A 190 -4.95 19.95 -0.02
C ARG A 190 -3.73 19.78 -0.94
N ALA A 191 -3.48 20.74 -1.82
CA ALA A 191 -2.50 20.63 -2.91
C ALA A 191 -1.05 20.27 -2.48
N GLY A 192 -0.65 20.61 -1.26
CA GLY A 192 0.68 20.27 -0.74
C GLY A 192 0.85 18.79 -0.34
N LEU A 193 -0.23 18.04 -0.14
CA LEU A 193 -0.18 16.66 0.35
C LEU A 193 0.52 15.71 -0.62
N SER A 194 0.17 15.78 -1.90
CA SER A 194 0.73 14.88 -2.92
C SER A 194 2.26 15.01 -2.98
N MET A 195 2.77 16.25 -2.98
CA MET A 195 4.20 16.52 -3.01
C MET A 195 4.93 15.98 -1.77
N ILE A 196 4.35 16.16 -0.57
CA ILE A 196 4.93 15.66 0.68
C ILE A 196 4.93 14.13 0.69
N ALA A 197 3.79 13.50 0.39
CA ALA A 197 3.65 12.05 0.39
C ALA A 197 4.54 11.38 -0.65
N SER A 198 4.61 11.93 -1.88
CA SER A 198 5.50 11.44 -2.93
C SER A 198 6.97 11.58 -2.56
N GLY A 199 7.36 12.70 -1.95
CA GLY A 199 8.73 12.90 -1.44
C GLY A 199 9.10 11.85 -0.39
N ILE A 200 8.23 11.64 0.60
CA ILE A 200 8.44 10.64 1.65
C ILE A 200 8.52 9.23 1.09
N ALA A 201 7.67 8.87 0.13
CA ALA A 201 7.69 7.55 -0.50
C ALA A 201 9.01 7.27 -1.21
N VAL A 202 9.53 8.25 -1.95
CA VAL A 202 10.81 8.14 -2.66
C VAL A 202 11.99 8.12 -1.69
N GLU A 203 12.00 8.95 -0.65
CA GLU A 203 13.06 8.94 0.36
C GLU A 203 13.07 7.65 1.20
N MET A 204 11.88 7.09 1.48
CA MET A 204 11.78 5.81 2.17
C MET A 204 12.37 4.68 1.32
N LEU A 205 12.11 4.67 0.00
CA LEU A 205 12.76 3.74 -0.92
C LEU A 205 14.28 3.94 -0.95
N ALA A 206 14.76 5.18 -1.15
CA ALA A 206 16.19 5.49 -1.21
C ALA A 206 16.92 5.01 0.05
N SER A 207 16.30 5.17 1.21
CA SER A 207 16.82 4.73 2.50
C SER A 207 16.86 3.20 2.62
N VAL A 208 15.80 2.50 2.17
CA VAL A 208 15.76 1.03 2.16
C VAL A 208 16.87 0.45 1.26
N LEU A 209 17.14 1.08 0.12
CA LEU A 209 18.19 0.66 -0.81
C LEU A 209 19.63 0.85 -0.27
N GLN A 210 19.82 1.62 0.81
CA GLN A 210 21.12 1.69 1.48
C GLN A 210 21.41 0.46 2.36
N TYR A 211 20.40 -0.36 2.64
CA TYR A 211 20.57 -1.59 3.39
C TYR A 211 21.19 -2.68 2.50
N HIS A 212 22.11 -3.48 3.05
CA HIS A 212 22.84 -4.52 2.27
C HIS A 212 21.88 -5.47 1.53
N ASP A 213 20.80 -5.87 2.20
CA ASP A 213 19.69 -6.59 1.59
C ASP A 213 18.38 -5.80 1.80
N PRO A 214 17.89 -5.07 0.79
CA PRO A 214 16.67 -4.28 0.90
C PRO A 214 15.45 -5.06 1.43
N LEU A 215 15.35 -6.36 1.15
CA LEU A 215 14.27 -7.24 1.61
C LEU A 215 14.51 -7.81 3.02
N ALA A 216 15.58 -7.41 3.69
CA ALA A 216 15.84 -7.70 5.10
C ALA A 216 15.81 -6.43 5.98
N ALA A 217 15.53 -5.27 5.40
CA ALA A 217 15.61 -3.98 6.06
C ALA A 217 14.51 -3.81 7.14
N PRO A 218 14.86 -3.84 8.45
CA PRO A 218 13.86 -3.88 9.51
C PRO A 218 13.20 -2.50 9.73
N ALA A 219 12.08 -2.46 10.47
CA ALA A 219 11.50 -1.21 10.98
C ALA A 219 11.74 -1.07 12.48
N ASN A 220 11.97 0.15 12.96
CA ASN A 220 12.25 0.41 14.38
C ASN A 220 11.04 1.08 15.06
N ILE A 221 10.60 0.49 16.17
CA ILE A 221 9.63 1.02 17.15
C ILE A 221 10.42 1.63 18.31
N GLY A 222 10.81 2.90 18.24
CA GLY A 222 11.44 3.53 19.42
C GLY A 222 12.44 4.65 19.19
N ASP A 223 12.96 5.14 20.31
CA ASP A 223 13.41 6.52 20.56
C ASP A 223 14.50 7.09 19.62
N ARG A 224 14.48 8.42 19.49
CA ARG A 224 15.32 9.27 18.64
C ARG A 224 16.81 9.21 18.97
N THR A 225 17.22 8.55 20.04
CA THR A 225 18.47 8.84 20.75
C THR A 225 19.55 7.77 20.65
N ILE A 226 19.26 6.55 20.18
CA ILE A 226 20.25 5.46 20.24
C ILE A 226 20.50 4.87 18.84
N LEU A 227 21.68 5.20 18.29
CA LEU A 227 22.62 4.36 17.52
C LEU A 227 23.32 5.12 16.38
N ARG A 228 24.66 5.10 16.42
CA ARG A 228 25.61 5.39 15.32
C ARG A 228 26.12 4.06 14.73
N PRO A 229 26.72 4.03 13.51
CA PRO A 229 26.73 5.05 12.46
C PRO A 229 25.80 4.65 11.29
N TYR A 230 25.22 5.65 10.62
CA TYR A 230 24.76 5.62 9.23
C TYR A 230 23.60 4.74 8.76
N TRP A 231 23.05 3.81 9.56
CA TRP A 231 21.81 3.14 9.16
C TRP A 231 20.63 4.10 9.37
N VAL A 232 20.16 4.68 8.28
CA VAL A 232 18.94 5.51 8.26
C VAL A 232 17.84 4.73 8.97
N ARG A 233 17.19 5.35 9.98
CA ARG A 233 16.01 4.75 10.61
C ARG A 233 14.96 4.55 9.50
N LEU A 234 14.60 3.30 9.24
CA LEU A 234 13.64 2.96 8.19
C LEU A 234 12.25 2.83 8.80
N PRO A 235 11.38 3.85 8.68
CA PRO A 235 10.02 3.74 9.19
C PRO A 235 9.27 2.62 8.46
N HIS A 236 8.34 1.96 9.14
CA HIS A 236 7.37 1.08 8.49
C HIS A 236 6.32 1.89 7.75
N GLN A 237 5.70 2.82 8.48
CA GLN A 237 4.71 3.75 7.97
C GLN A 237 5.12 5.18 8.29
N VAL A 238 4.65 6.10 7.48
CA VAL A 238 4.67 7.52 7.77
C VAL A 238 3.26 8.05 7.59
N ARG A 239 2.68 8.60 8.67
CA ARG A 239 1.38 9.27 8.65
C ARG A 239 1.59 10.73 8.96
N GLY A 240 1.08 11.62 8.11
CA GLY A 240 1.19 13.06 8.31
C GLY A 240 -0.17 13.74 8.29
N TYR A 241 -0.30 14.78 9.11
CA TYR A 241 -1.53 15.54 9.29
C TYR A 241 -1.22 17.03 9.12
N LEU A 242 -1.72 17.67 8.07
CA LEU A 242 -1.44 19.08 7.77
C LEU A 242 -2.25 20.06 8.61
N SER A 243 -3.36 19.62 9.22
CA SER A 243 -4.09 20.45 10.19
C SER A 243 -3.25 20.71 11.45
N ARG A 244 -2.40 19.76 11.83
CA ARG A 244 -1.55 19.83 13.03
C ARG A 244 -0.06 20.01 12.72
N PHE A 245 0.31 20.00 11.44
CA PHE A 245 1.71 20.00 10.98
C PHE A 245 2.56 18.94 11.69
N SER A 246 1.99 17.75 11.89
CA SER A 246 2.63 16.65 12.61
C SER A 246 2.80 15.42 11.72
N GLN A 247 3.82 14.62 12.04
CA GLN A 247 4.12 13.36 11.39
C GLN A 247 4.43 12.31 12.45
N MET A 248 3.93 11.10 12.24
CA MET A 248 4.19 9.93 13.08
C MET A 248 4.64 8.75 12.24
N THR A 249 5.42 7.86 12.86
CA THR A 249 5.97 6.67 12.19
C THR A 249 5.58 5.39 12.91
N PRO A 250 4.28 5.02 12.93
CA PRO A 250 3.86 3.79 13.57
C PRO A 250 4.46 2.59 12.84
N CYS A 251 4.70 1.52 13.58
CA CYS A 251 5.08 0.24 13.01
C CYS A 251 4.07 -0.80 13.46
N VAL A 252 3.59 -1.58 12.50
CA VAL A 252 2.53 -2.58 12.68
C VAL A 252 3.05 -3.92 12.19
N ARG A 253 2.79 -4.97 12.96
CA ARG A 253 3.12 -6.34 12.57
C ARG A 253 2.12 -6.88 11.56
N ARG A 254 2.59 -7.71 10.65
CA ARG A 254 1.77 -8.44 9.69
C ARG A 254 0.70 -9.21 10.45
N PHE A 255 -0.54 -9.04 9.99
CA PHE A 255 -1.68 -9.78 10.49
C PHE A 255 -1.81 -11.11 9.73
N GLU A 256 -1.93 -12.22 10.45
CA GLU A 256 -1.97 -13.56 9.85
C GLU A 256 -3.18 -13.77 8.94
N LYS A 257 -4.35 -13.30 9.38
CA LYS A 257 -5.62 -13.37 8.62
C LYS A 257 -5.82 -12.16 7.70
N CYS A 258 -4.74 -11.58 7.18
CA CYS A 258 -4.84 -10.45 6.26
C CYS A 258 -5.44 -10.87 4.91
N VAL A 259 -6.45 -10.12 4.45
CA VAL A 259 -7.15 -10.30 3.17
C VAL A 259 -6.31 -10.01 1.91
N ALA A 260 -5.04 -9.60 2.07
CA ALA A 260 -4.13 -9.34 0.95
C ALA A 260 -2.80 -10.08 1.09
N CYS A 261 -1.95 -9.73 2.06
CA CYS A 261 -0.62 -10.33 2.22
C CYS A 261 -0.59 -11.61 3.08
N GLY A 262 -1.77 -12.17 3.41
CA GLY A 262 -1.91 -13.42 4.14
C GLY A 262 -1.46 -14.62 3.31
N CYS A 263 -0.89 -15.65 3.95
CA CYS A 263 -0.35 -16.80 3.22
C CYS A 263 -1.46 -17.56 2.47
N THR A 264 -2.66 -17.65 3.04
CA THR A 264 -3.83 -18.27 2.41
C THR A 264 -4.24 -17.57 1.11
N VAL A 265 -4.28 -16.23 1.12
CA VAL A 265 -4.67 -15.42 -0.05
C VAL A 265 -3.65 -15.58 -1.18
N VAL A 266 -2.36 -15.52 -0.86
CA VAL A 266 -1.29 -15.72 -1.85
C VAL A 266 -1.34 -17.14 -2.41
N HIS A 267 -1.58 -18.14 -1.57
CA HIS A 267 -1.71 -19.53 -2.00
C HIS A 267 -2.89 -19.75 -2.95
N GLU A 268 -4.07 -19.19 -2.64
CA GLU A 268 -5.24 -19.26 -3.53
C GLU A 268 -4.95 -18.61 -4.89
N TYR A 269 -4.31 -17.42 -4.89
CA TYR A 269 -3.92 -16.78 -6.16
C TYR A 269 -2.92 -17.63 -6.96
N VAL A 270 -1.94 -18.26 -6.30
CA VAL A 270 -0.98 -19.14 -6.99
C VAL A 270 -1.66 -20.38 -7.58
N THR A 271 -2.68 -20.91 -6.91
CA THR A 271 -3.39 -22.13 -7.35
C THR A 271 -4.39 -21.86 -8.45
N ARG A 272 -5.14 -20.75 -8.37
CA ARG A 272 -6.32 -20.49 -9.23
C ARG A 272 -6.15 -19.29 -10.16
N GLY A 273 -5.14 -18.44 -9.95
CA GLY A 273 -4.84 -17.29 -10.80
C GLY A 273 -6.02 -16.35 -11.00
N ALA A 274 -6.38 -16.11 -12.26
CA ALA A 274 -7.43 -15.17 -12.64
C ALA A 274 -8.83 -15.57 -12.13
N GLU A 275 -9.12 -16.87 -12.01
CA GLU A 275 -10.40 -17.34 -11.48
C GLU A 275 -10.64 -16.88 -10.03
N PHE A 276 -9.58 -16.90 -9.21
CA PHE A 276 -9.65 -16.41 -7.84
C PHE A 276 -9.91 -14.90 -7.79
N VAL A 277 -9.24 -14.11 -8.65
CA VAL A 277 -9.49 -12.67 -8.75
C VAL A 277 -10.94 -12.40 -9.15
N LYS A 278 -11.45 -13.11 -10.14
CA LYS A 278 -12.85 -13.01 -10.58
C LYS A 278 -13.83 -13.30 -9.45
N GLU A 279 -13.59 -14.34 -8.66
CA GLU A 279 -14.44 -14.67 -7.51
C GLU A 279 -14.41 -13.55 -6.46
N VAL A 280 -13.24 -13.01 -6.15
CA VAL A 280 -13.07 -11.89 -5.20
C VAL A 280 -13.77 -10.61 -5.70
N MET A 281 -13.70 -10.33 -7.00
CA MET A 281 -14.41 -9.20 -7.61
C MET A 281 -15.93 -9.33 -7.45
N ASN A 282 -16.48 -10.52 -7.72
CA ASN A 282 -17.92 -10.76 -7.65
C ASN A 282 -18.44 -10.93 -6.21
N CYS A 283 -17.60 -11.40 -5.28
CA CYS A 283 -17.99 -11.64 -3.90
C CYS A 283 -16.88 -11.17 -2.93
N PRO A 284 -16.87 -9.89 -2.51
CA PRO A 284 -15.85 -9.37 -1.59
C PRO A 284 -15.81 -10.10 -0.24
N SER A 285 -16.97 -10.54 0.24
CA SER A 285 -17.09 -11.31 1.49
C SER A 285 -16.35 -12.66 1.44
N TYR A 286 -16.00 -13.14 0.25
CA TYR A 286 -15.19 -14.34 0.07
C TYR A 286 -13.82 -14.22 0.73
N LEU A 287 -13.17 -13.04 0.67
CA LEU A 287 -11.85 -12.83 1.28
C LEU A 287 -11.89 -12.98 2.81
N GLU A 288 -12.95 -12.47 3.44
CA GLU A 288 -13.12 -12.56 4.89
C GLU A 288 -13.32 -14.00 5.34
N LYS A 289 -14.16 -14.75 4.61
CA LYS A 289 -14.38 -16.19 4.82
C LYS A 289 -13.11 -17.01 4.60
N LEU A 290 -12.40 -16.75 3.51
CA LEU A 290 -11.16 -17.44 3.17
C LEU A 290 -10.08 -17.27 4.24
N THR A 291 -9.99 -16.07 4.81
CA THR A 291 -9.00 -15.75 5.85
C THR A 291 -9.47 -16.08 7.27
N GLY A 292 -10.74 -16.45 7.44
CA GLY A 292 -11.38 -16.65 8.74
C GLY A 292 -11.44 -15.35 9.57
N LEU A 293 -11.47 -14.20 8.89
CA LEU A 293 -11.61 -12.88 9.49
C LEU A 293 -13.06 -12.64 9.96
N ASP A 294 -14.02 -13.17 9.23
CA ASP A 294 -15.44 -13.20 9.60
C ASP A 294 -15.68 -13.86 10.96
N LEU A 295 -15.05 -15.03 11.19
CA LEU A 295 -15.12 -15.75 12.46
C LEU A 295 -14.46 -14.97 13.61
N LEU A 296 -13.38 -14.23 13.31
CA LEU A 296 -12.71 -13.39 14.31
C LEU A 296 -13.59 -12.20 14.70
N GLN A 297 -14.22 -11.54 13.73
CA GLN A 297 -15.14 -10.43 13.98
C GLN A 297 -16.35 -10.90 14.80
N ALA A 298 -16.97 -12.01 14.41
CA ALA A 298 -18.08 -12.61 15.16
C ALA A 298 -17.69 -12.93 16.62
N SER A 299 -16.48 -13.46 16.84
CA SER A 299 -16.00 -13.76 18.20
C SER A 299 -15.76 -12.51 19.07
N ILE A 300 -15.52 -11.35 18.47
CA ILE A 300 -15.36 -10.08 19.19
C ILE A 300 -16.72 -9.48 19.51
N ASP A 301 -17.67 -9.58 18.57
CA ASP A 301 -19.04 -9.11 18.76
C ASP A 301 -19.77 -9.91 19.86
N ASP A 302 -19.52 -11.22 19.96
CA ASP A 302 -20.02 -12.08 21.05
C ASP A 302 -19.42 -11.74 22.43
N VAL A 303 -18.29 -11.02 22.46
CA VAL A 303 -17.57 -10.61 23.69
C VAL A 303 -17.90 -9.16 24.07
N HIS A 304 -18.97 -8.56 23.53
CA HIS A 304 -19.50 -7.30 24.07
C HIS A 304 -19.92 -7.48 25.54
N VAL A 305 -18.98 -7.17 26.42
CA VAL A 305 -19.15 -7.03 27.86
C VAL A 305 -20.25 -6.00 28.08
N GLU A 306 -21.37 -6.43 28.65
CA GLU A 306 -22.32 -5.53 29.30
C GLU A 306 -21.55 -4.77 30.37
N PHE A 307 -21.16 -3.52 30.09
CA PHE A 307 -20.83 -2.59 31.15
C PHE A 307 -22.15 -2.31 31.88
N SER A 308 -22.37 -2.99 33.01
CA SER A 308 -23.42 -2.58 33.93
C SER A 308 -23.08 -1.17 34.39
N ASP A 309 -23.90 -0.20 33.97
CA ASP A 309 -23.93 1.13 34.56
C ASP A 309 -24.46 1.00 36.01
N ASP A 310 -23.64 0.48 36.92
CA ASP A 310 -23.89 0.55 38.36
C ASP A 310 -23.55 1.97 38.82
N ASN A 311 -24.40 2.90 38.40
CA ASN A 311 -24.43 4.27 38.89
C ASN A 311 -25.22 4.30 40.21
N GLU A 312 -24.70 3.66 41.26
CA GLU A 312 -25.18 3.84 42.63
C GLU A 312 -24.27 4.82 43.39
N SER A 313 -24.68 6.09 43.35
CA SER A 313 -24.79 7.00 44.50
C SER A 313 -23.94 6.69 45.74
N ILE A 314 -22.83 7.41 45.93
CA ILE A 314 -22.41 7.85 47.26
C ILE A 314 -22.05 9.33 47.22
N MET A 315 -23.07 10.17 47.46
CA MET A 315 -22.87 11.46 48.11
C MET A 315 -22.71 11.23 49.61
N SER A 316 -21.54 11.55 50.16
CA SER A 316 -21.23 11.91 51.56
C SER A 316 -19.71 11.79 51.71
N LEU A 317 -18.92 12.74 52.20
CA LEU A 317 -19.10 13.97 52.99
C LEU A 317 -18.04 14.98 52.53
#